data_AF-A0A9E4Z6C5-F1
#
_entry.id   AF-A0A9E4Z6C5-F1
#
_cell.length_a   1.000
_cell.length_b   1.000
_cell.length_c   1.000
_cell.angle_alpha   90.00
_cell.angle_beta   90.00
_cell.angle_gamma   90.00
#
_symmetry.space_group_name_H-M   'P 1'
#
loop_
_entity.id
_entity.type
_entity.pdbx_description
1 polymer ?
#
loop_
_entity_poly.entity_id
_entity_poly.type
_entity_poly.pdbx_seq_one_letter_code
_entity_poly.pdbx_strand_id
1 'polypeptide(L)' 'YFEPLRSLTVAANTEVMLGLIHFDDAQGDAARIATASDYLTSFGVATECGWGRTDPARIIGLLESHVRAVQD' A
#
# COMPACT_ATOMS: atom_id res chain seq x y z
N TYR A 1 7.50 -5.69 -11.09
CA TYR A 1 7.92 -5.44 -9.70
C TYR A 1 7.37 -6.47 -8.73
N PHE A 2 6.07 -6.83 -8.79
CA PHE A 2 5.43 -7.72 -7.82
C PHE A 2 5.66 -9.23 -8.01
N GLU A 3 6.08 -9.71 -9.20
CA GLU A 3 6.34 -11.14 -9.48
C GLU A 3 7.13 -11.90 -8.40
N PRO A 4 8.23 -11.35 -7.83
CA PRO A 4 9.00 -12.05 -6.80
C PRO A 4 8.20 -12.37 -5.53
N LEU A 5 7.06 -11.69 -5.29
CA LEU A 5 6.22 -11.93 -4.12
C LEU A 5 5.47 -13.27 -4.18
N ARG A 6 5.33 -13.93 -5.35
CA ARG A 6 4.70 -15.26 -5.44
C ARG A 6 5.39 -16.32 -4.59
N SER A 7 6.70 -16.18 -4.41
CA SER A 7 7.52 -17.07 -3.60
C SER A 7 7.78 -16.56 -2.19
N LEU A 8 7.16 -15.43 -1.80
CA LEU A 8 7.35 -14.87 -0.46
C LEU A 8 6.71 -15.81 0.58
N THR A 9 7.54 -16.36 1.46
CA THR A 9 7.10 -17.19 2.57
C THR A 9 7.22 -16.40 3.86
N VAL A 10 6.11 -16.26 4.60
CA VAL A 10 6.06 -15.60 5.91
C VAL A 10 5.52 -16.57 6.96
N ALA A 11 5.81 -16.31 8.23
CA ALA A 11 5.25 -17.13 9.32
C ALA A 11 3.73 -16.93 9.39
N ALA A 12 3.01 -17.91 9.95
CA ALA A 12 1.54 -17.90 9.99
C ALA A 12 0.92 -16.68 10.72
N ASN A 13 1.69 -16.04 11.61
CA ASN A 13 1.29 -14.85 12.37
C ASN A 13 1.97 -13.57 11.88
N THR A 14 2.54 -13.57 10.67
CA THR A 14 3.16 -12.41 10.05
C THR A 14 2.25 -11.84 8.97
N GLU A 15 1.98 -10.55 9.06
CA GLU A 15 1.27 -9.80 8.03
C GLU A 15 2.25 -9.08 7.11
N VAL A 16 1.98 -9.12 5.81
CA VAL A 16 2.75 -8.35 4.82
C VAL A 16 2.08 -6.99 4.64
N MET A 17 2.85 -5.92 4.84
CA MET A 17 2.41 -4.54 4.60
C MET A 17 3.12 -4.01 3.35
N LEU A 18 2.36 -3.59 2.34
CA LEU A 18 2.91 -3.06 1.09
C LEU A 18 2.77 -1.54 1.03
N GLY A 19 3.86 -0.86 0.69
CA GLY A 19 3.86 0.57 0.40
C GLY A 19 3.22 0.85 -0.97
N LEU A 20 1.90 1.06 -0.99
CA LEU A 20 1.12 1.23 -2.21
C LEU A 20 0.41 2.59 -2.30
N ILE A 21 0.40 3.35 -1.20
CA ILE A 21 -0.23 4.67 -1.13
C ILE A 21 0.81 5.76 -1.42
N HIS A 22 0.54 6.56 -2.43
CA HIS A 22 1.33 7.71 -2.83
C HIS A 22 0.52 9.00 -2.62
N PHE A 23 1.22 10.12 -2.41
CA PHE A 23 0.54 11.40 -2.21
C PHE A 23 -0.14 11.86 -3.50
N ASP A 24 -1.43 12.17 -3.41
CA ASP A 24 -2.24 12.75 -4.50
C ASP A 24 -2.29 11.88 -5.78
N ASP A 25 -2.29 10.55 -5.62
CA ASP A 25 -2.25 9.58 -6.73
C ASP A 25 -3.29 8.45 -6.55
N ALA A 26 -4.57 8.80 -6.34
CA ALA A 26 -5.61 7.80 -6.07
C ALA A 26 -5.75 6.74 -7.19
N GLN A 27 -5.56 7.14 -8.45
CA GLN A 27 -5.62 6.19 -9.57
C GLN A 27 -4.41 5.24 -9.55
N GLY A 28 -3.21 5.75 -9.29
CA GLY A 28 -2.03 4.92 -9.15
C GLY A 28 -2.12 4.00 -7.94
N ASP A 29 -2.63 4.48 -6.81
CA ASP A 29 -2.87 3.67 -5.60
C ASP A 29 -3.74 2.45 -5.94
N ALA A 30 -4.89 2.68 -6.59
CA ALA A 30 -5.79 1.61 -7.04
C ALA A 30 -5.11 0.64 -8.02
N ALA A 31 -4.34 1.15 -8.99
CA ALA A 31 -3.62 0.31 -9.95
C ALA A 31 -2.55 -0.56 -9.27
N ARG A 32 -1.84 -0.01 -8.27
CA ARG A 32 -0.82 -0.75 -7.49
C ARG A 32 -1.47 -1.82 -6.62
N ILE A 33 -2.59 -1.53 -5.96
CA ILE A 33 -3.36 -2.49 -5.16
C ILE A 33 -3.89 -3.64 -6.02
N ALA A 34 -4.52 -3.31 -7.16
CA ALA A 34 -5.02 -4.30 -8.10
C ALA A 34 -3.89 -5.22 -8.60
N THR A 35 -2.77 -4.64 -9.03
CA THR A 35 -1.62 -5.41 -9.50
C THR A 35 -1.05 -6.28 -8.37
N ALA A 36 -0.89 -5.77 -7.15
CA ALA A 36 -0.34 -6.54 -6.03
C ALA A 36 -1.23 -7.74 -5.65
N SER A 37 -2.55 -7.61 -5.83
CA SER A 37 -3.55 -8.65 -5.56
C SER A 37 -3.41 -9.86 -6.50
N ASP A 38 -2.78 -9.71 -7.67
CA ASP A 38 -2.45 -10.83 -8.56
C ASP A 38 -1.31 -11.72 -8.02
N TYR A 39 -0.60 -11.26 -6.99
CA TYR A 39 0.65 -11.85 -6.48
C TYR A 39 0.62 -12.25 -5.02
N LEU A 40 -0.19 -11.60 -4.17
CA LEU A 40 -0.37 -11.93 -2.76
C LEU A 40 -1.86 -11.98 -2.41
N THR A 41 -2.28 -13.07 -1.77
CA THR A 41 -3.70 -13.29 -1.38
C THR A 41 -4.18 -12.32 -0.30
N SER A 42 -3.27 -11.86 0.58
CA SER A 42 -3.60 -10.95 1.68
C SER A 42 -2.39 -10.08 2.00
N PHE A 43 -2.63 -8.78 2.16
CA PHE A 43 -1.65 -7.79 2.59
C PHE A 43 -2.37 -6.57 3.15
N GLY A 44 -1.73 -5.84 4.03
CA GLY A 44 -2.16 -4.49 4.40
C GLY A 44 -1.50 -3.43 3.51
N VAL A 45 -2.08 -2.22 3.53
CA VAL A 45 -1.60 -1.08 2.73
C VAL A 45 -0.90 -0.05 3.62
N ALA A 46 0.18 0.52 3.10
CA ALA A 46 0.96 1.57 3.72
C ALA A 46 1.38 2.61 2.67
N THR A 47 1.94 3.74 3.13
CA THR A 47 2.68 4.64 2.23
C THR A 47 3.98 4.02 1.75
N GLU A 48 4.45 4.43 0.58
CA GLU A 48 5.77 4.01 0.03
C GLU A 48 6.95 4.31 0.96
N CYS A 49 6.84 5.37 1.77
CA CYS A 49 7.86 5.82 2.70
C CYS A 49 7.23 6.45 3.95
N GLY A 50 8.03 6.65 5.00
CA GLY A 50 7.60 7.30 6.24
C GLY A 50 7.46 8.83 6.09
N TRP A 51 6.64 9.44 6.96
CA TRP A 51 6.27 10.85 6.85
C TRP A 51 7.24 11.82 7.55
N GLY A 52 8.28 11.33 8.22
CA GLY A 52 9.13 12.14 9.10
C GLY A 52 9.86 13.31 8.42
N ARG A 53 9.95 13.33 7.08
CA ARG A 53 10.52 14.44 6.29
C ARG A 53 9.54 15.00 5.24
N THR A 54 8.26 14.62 5.29
CA THR A 54 7.24 15.09 4.35
C THR A 54 6.68 16.44 4.80
N ASP A 55 6.06 17.18 3.87
CA ASP A 55 5.30 18.38 4.22
C ASP A 55 4.07 17.98 5.07
N PRO A 56 3.91 18.50 6.31
CA PRO A 56 2.78 18.16 7.18
C PRO A 56 1.41 18.37 6.53
N ALA A 57 1.28 19.30 5.57
CA ALA A 57 0.02 19.52 4.85
C ALA A 57 -0.43 18.29 4.03
N ARG A 58 0.49 17.37 3.70
CA ARG A 58 0.18 16.14 2.94
C ARG A 58 -0.45 15.04 3.79
N ILE A 59 -0.29 15.09 5.11
CA ILE A 59 -0.67 13.98 6.01
C ILE A 59 -2.16 13.67 5.93
N ILE A 60 -3.01 14.70 5.90
CA ILE A 60 -4.47 14.51 5.79
C ILE A 60 -4.84 13.79 4.50
N GLY A 61 -4.31 14.23 3.36
CA GLY A 61 -4.56 13.57 2.06
C GLY A 61 -4.05 12.12 2.02
N LEU A 62 -2.91 11.84 2.66
CA LEU A 62 -2.40 10.47 2.79
C LEU A 62 -3.31 9.57 3.65
N LEU A 63 -3.85 10.10 4.76
CA LEU A 63 -4.83 9.39 5.59
C LEU A 63 -6.13 9.11 4.82
N GLU A 64 -6.62 10.09 4.06
CA GLU A 64 -7.79 9.91 3.19
C GLU A 64 -7.56 8.86 2.11
N SER A 65 -6.35 8.78 1.54
CA SER A 65 -6.01 7.70 0.60
C SER A 65 -6.03 6.32 1.26
N HIS A 66 -5.61 6.18 2.52
CA HIS A 66 -5.75 4.90 3.24
C HIS A 66 -7.22 4.51 3.44
N VAL A 67 -8.08 5.48 3.76
CA VAL A 67 -9.52 5.25 3.89
C VAL A 67 -10.11 4.76 2.56
N ARG A 68 -9.78 5.43 1.44
CA ARG A 68 -10.22 5.00 0.11
C ARG A 68 -9.76 3.59 -0.24
N ALA A 69 -8.52 3.25 0.09
CA ALA A 69 -7.91 1.96 -0.27
C ALA A 69 -8.55 0.72 0.40
N VAL A 70 -9.37 0.90 1.45
CA VAL A 70 -10.02 -0.20 2.19
C VAL A 70 -11.54 -0.20 2.10
N GLN A 71 -12.13 0.69 1.28
CA GLN A 71 -13.58 0.88 1.16
C GLN A 71 -14.21 0.24 -0.09
N ASP A 72 -13.40 -0.38 -0.96
CA ASP A 72 -13.82 -1.13 -2.15
C ASP A 72 -13.70 -2.65 -1.94
#